data_AF-A0A7L3KWP8-F1
#
_entry.id   AF-A0A7L3KWP8-F1
#
_cell.length_a   1.000
_cell.length_b   1.000
_cell.length_c   1.000
_cell.angle_alpha   90.00
_cell.angle_beta   90.00
_cell.angle_gamma   90.00
#
_symmetry.space_group_name_H-M   'P 1'
#
loop_
_entity.id
_entity.type
_entity.pdbx_description
1 polymer ?
#
loop_
_entity_poly.entity_id
_entity_poly.type
_entity_poly.pdbx_seq_one_letter_code
_entity_poly.pdbx_strand_id
1 'polypeptide(L)'
;QGNTERTVWQYHFRTWPDHGVPSDPGGVLDFLEEVHHKQESIPDAGPVVVHCSAGIGRTGTFIVIDILIDIIREKGVDCDIDVPKTIQMVRSQRSGMVQTEAQYRFIYMAVQHYIETLQRRIEEEQ
;
A
#
# COMPACT_ATOMS: atom_id res chain seq x y z
N GLN A 1 -6.75 12.20 36.45
CA GLN A 1 -6.43 12.21 35.00
C GLN A 1 -6.27 10.76 34.59
N GLY A 2 -7.06 10.29 33.61
CA GLY A 2 -6.98 8.91 33.14
C GLY A 2 -5.61 8.63 32.51
N ASN A 3 -5.16 7.38 32.56
CA ASN A 3 -3.94 6.97 31.87
C ASN A 3 -4.14 7.12 30.35
N THR A 4 -3.37 7.99 29.70
CA THR A 4 -3.44 8.27 28.25
C THR A 4 -2.29 7.63 27.47
N GLU A 5 -1.57 6.69 28.08
CA GLU A 5 -0.51 5.95 27.42
C GLU A 5 -1.06 5.10 26.27
N ARG A 6 -0.36 5.08 25.13
CA ARG A 6 -0.68 4.26 23.97
C ARG A 6 0.58 3.71 23.33
N THR A 7 0.53 2.45 22.89
CA THR A 7 1.58 1.84 22.08
C THR A 7 1.43 2.28 20.63
N VAL A 8 2.55 2.63 19.98
CA VAL A 8 2.61 2.97 18.56
C VAL A 8 3.61 2.05 17.87
N TRP A 9 3.19 1.42 16.78
CA TRP A 9 4.04 0.57 15.95
C TRP A 9 4.58 1.37 14.79
N GLN A 10 5.91 1.53 14.72
CA GLN A 10 6.56 2.25 13.64
C GLN A 10 7.23 1.24 12.69
N TYR A 11 6.68 1.13 11.48
CA TYR A 11 7.27 0.34 10.41
C TYR A 11 8.16 1.25 9.54
N HIS A 12 9.44 0.88 9.38
CA HIS A 12 10.41 1.67 8.62
C HIS A 12 10.99 0.84 7.47
N PHE A 13 10.49 1.08 6.26
CA PHE A 13 10.99 0.46 5.03
C PHE A 13 12.29 1.15 4.57
N ARG A 14 13.43 0.46 4.66
CA ARG A 14 14.77 1.06 4.48
C ARG A 14 15.41 0.81 3.13
N THR A 15 14.79 -0.03 2.29
CA THR A 15 15.38 -0.51 1.02
C THR A 15 14.78 0.17 -0.20
N TRP A 16 13.94 1.20 -0.03
CA TRP A 16 13.45 2.00 -1.15
C TRP A 16 14.57 2.91 -1.69
N PRO A 17 14.94 2.83 -2.97
CA PRO A 17 16.03 3.61 -3.53
C PRO A 17 15.74 5.12 -3.57
N ASP A 18 16.79 5.94 -3.43
CA ASP A 18 16.68 7.41 -3.47
C ASP A 18 16.18 7.95 -4.80
N HIS A 19 16.59 7.32 -5.89
CA HIS A 19 16.12 7.65 -7.23
C HIS A 19 15.42 6.43 -7.84
N GLY A 20 14.09 6.43 -7.82
CA GLY A 20 13.26 5.43 -8.49
C GLY A 20 12.36 4.61 -7.56
N VAL A 21 12.28 3.33 -7.86
CA VAL A 21 11.41 2.34 -7.21
C VAL A 21 12.20 1.05 -6.96
N PRO A 22 11.79 0.21 -6.01
CA PRO A 22 12.33 -1.15 -5.87
C PRO A 22 12.25 -1.91 -7.20
N SER A 23 13.24 -2.76 -7.50
CA SER A 23 13.25 -3.57 -8.72
C SER A 23 12.19 -4.69 -8.71
N ASP A 24 11.81 -5.13 -7.52
CA ASP A 24 10.83 -6.17 -7.26
C ASP A 24 9.80 -5.64 -6.23
N PRO A 25 8.49 -5.89 -6.41
CA PRO A 25 7.47 -5.40 -5.49
C PRO A 25 7.31 -6.25 -4.22
N GLY A 26 7.83 -7.47 -4.17
CA GLY A 26 7.59 -8.43 -3.09
C GLY A 26 7.89 -7.85 -1.71
N GLY A 27 9.05 -7.19 -1.55
CA GLY A 27 9.39 -6.55 -0.27
C GLY A 27 8.41 -5.46 0.17
N VAL A 28 7.83 -4.70 -0.77
CA VAL A 28 6.82 -3.67 -0.44
C VAL A 28 5.48 -4.33 -0.11
N LEU A 29 5.12 -5.41 -0.82
CA LEU A 29 3.90 -6.17 -0.57
C LEU A 29 3.93 -6.87 0.80
N ASP A 30 5.04 -7.53 1.14
CA ASP A 30 5.23 -8.15 2.47
C ASP A 30 5.14 -7.10 3.58
N PHE A 31 5.73 -5.93 3.35
CA PHE A 31 5.67 -4.82 4.31
C PHE A 31 4.23 -4.27 4.47
N LEU A 32 3.47 -4.16 3.36
CA LEU A 32 2.06 -3.77 3.39
C LEU A 32 1.21 -4.79 4.16
N GLU A 33 1.43 -6.08 3.93
CA GLU A 33 0.72 -7.17 4.61
C GLU A 33 0.93 -7.12 6.13
N GLU A 34 2.17 -6.91 6.58
CA GLU A 34 2.50 -6.76 8.01
C GLU A 34 1.84 -5.51 8.64
N VAL A 35 1.81 -4.40 7.91
CA VAL A 35 1.13 -3.17 8.36
C VAL A 35 -0.38 -3.38 8.45
N HIS A 36 -0.98 -4.02 7.45
CA HIS A 36 -2.40 -4.34 7.38
C HIS A 36 -2.82 -5.23 8.57
N HIS A 37 -2.16 -6.37 8.75
CA HIS A 37 -2.43 -7.26 9.89
C HIS A 37 -2.26 -6.56 11.25
N LYS A 38 -1.27 -5.69 11.38
CA LYS A 38 -1.08 -4.93 12.62
C LYS A 38 -2.23 -3.96 12.85
N GLN A 39 -2.65 -3.23 11.83
CA GLN A 39 -3.73 -2.26 11.92
C GLN A 39 -5.06 -2.95 12.29
N GLU A 40 -5.39 -4.08 11.68
CA GLU A 40 -6.59 -4.85 12.00
C GLU A 40 -6.56 -5.45 13.42
N SER A 41 -5.37 -5.77 13.94
CA SER A 41 -5.22 -6.33 15.28
C SER A 41 -5.48 -5.33 16.42
N ILE A 42 -5.60 -4.03 16.13
CA ILE A 42 -5.75 -2.97 17.12
C ILE A 42 -7.21 -2.47 17.08
N PRO A 43 -8.03 -2.74 18.12
CA PRO A 43 -9.38 -2.21 18.23
C PRO A 43 -9.36 -0.68 18.24
N ASP A 44 -10.31 -0.06 17.54
CA ASP A 44 -10.46 1.39 17.45
C ASP A 44 -9.18 2.13 17.04
N ALA A 45 -8.35 1.49 16.19
CA ALA A 45 -7.15 2.10 15.66
C ALA A 45 -7.48 3.36 14.85
N GLY A 46 -6.73 4.44 15.10
CA GLY A 46 -6.76 5.62 14.25
C GLY A 46 -6.15 5.36 12.86
N PRO A 47 -6.13 6.36 11.98
CA PRO A 47 -5.55 6.23 10.64
C PRO A 47 -4.06 5.84 10.67
N VAL A 48 -3.63 5.03 9.71
CA VAL A 48 -2.21 4.74 9.49
C VAL A 48 -1.50 6.00 9.00
N VAL A 49 -0.40 6.36 9.66
CA VAL A 49 0.43 7.51 9.27
C VAL A 49 1.51 7.03 8.29
N VAL A 50 1.38 7.41 7.03
CA VAL A 50 2.37 7.12 5.98
C VAL A 50 3.15 8.40 5.65
N HIS A 51 4.48 8.33 5.65
CA HIS A 51 5.32 9.47 5.29
C HIS A 51 6.59 9.03 4.54
N CYS A 52 7.19 9.99 3.82
CA CYS A 52 8.55 9.87 3.29
C CYS A 52 9.31 11.15 3.62
N SER A 53 10.02 11.77 2.67
CA SER A 53 10.60 13.11 2.86
C SER A 53 9.56 14.21 2.57
N ALA A 54 9.11 14.35 1.32
CA ALA A 54 8.09 15.33 0.93
C ALA A 54 6.63 14.85 1.14
N GLY A 55 6.45 13.56 1.43
CA GLY A 55 5.13 12.96 1.65
C GLY A 55 4.25 12.88 0.40
N ILE A 56 4.83 12.77 -0.80
CA ILE A 56 4.06 12.73 -2.07
C ILE A 56 4.42 11.56 -2.99
N GLY A 57 5.71 11.29 -3.20
CA GLY A 57 6.18 10.23 -4.10
C GLY A 57 5.96 8.84 -3.52
N ARG A 58 6.93 8.35 -2.73
CA ARG A 58 6.86 7.04 -2.05
C ARG A 58 5.57 6.89 -1.22
N THR A 59 5.15 7.94 -0.53
CA THR A 59 3.90 7.98 0.24
C THR A 59 2.67 7.73 -0.63
N GLY A 60 2.55 8.42 -1.77
CA GLY A 60 1.43 8.20 -2.68
C GLY A 60 1.46 6.83 -3.33
N THR A 61 2.64 6.34 -3.70
CA THR A 61 2.80 4.98 -4.25
C THR A 61 2.33 3.94 -3.24
N PHE A 62 2.76 4.05 -1.98
CA PHE A 62 2.38 3.13 -0.92
C PHE A 62 0.87 3.12 -0.68
N ILE A 63 0.26 4.31 -0.50
CA ILE A 63 -1.18 4.45 -0.24
C ILE A 63 -2.02 3.92 -1.41
N VAL A 64 -1.62 4.19 -2.66
CA VAL A 64 -2.40 3.72 -3.82
C VAL A 64 -2.35 2.19 -3.95
N ILE A 65 -1.19 1.57 -3.70
CA ILE A 65 -1.08 0.11 -3.71
C ILE A 65 -1.97 -0.49 -2.61
N ASP A 66 -1.92 0.07 -1.40
CA ASP A 66 -2.72 -0.36 -0.26
C ASP A 66 -4.23 -0.33 -0.56
N ILE A 67 -4.74 0.81 -1.06
CA ILE A 67 -6.15 0.96 -1.46
C ILE A 67 -6.57 -0.08 -2.50
N LEU A 68 -5.73 -0.33 -3.51
CA LEU A 68 -6.06 -1.27 -4.58
C LEU A 68 -6.05 -2.71 -4.07
N ILE A 69 -5.10 -3.06 -3.21
CA ILE A 69 -5.04 -4.38 -2.57
C ILE A 69 -6.27 -4.61 -1.68
N ASP A 70 -6.68 -3.62 -0.88
CA ASP A 70 -7.87 -3.75 -0.04
C ASP A 70 -9.14 -3.95 -0.87
N ILE A 71 -9.29 -3.23 -2.00
CA ILE A 71 -10.39 -3.45 -2.94
C ILE A 71 -10.39 -4.89 -3.47
N ILE A 72 -9.22 -5.44 -3.81
CA ILE A 72 -9.08 -6.81 -4.31
C ILE A 72 -9.35 -7.83 -3.20
N ARG A 73 -8.89 -7.61 -1.97
CA ARG A 73 -9.17 -8.46 -0.81
C ARG A 73 -10.67 -8.54 -0.53
N GLU A 74 -11.36 -7.41 -0.58
CA GLU A 74 -12.80 -7.33 -0.30
C GLU A 74 -13.68 -7.90 -1.43
N LYS A 75 -13.31 -7.65 -2.69
CA LYS A 75 -14.16 -7.95 -3.86
C LYS A 75 -13.73 -9.16 -4.67
N GLY A 76 -12.54 -9.71 -4.40
CA GLY A 76 -11.93 -10.80 -5.15
C GLY A 76 -11.10 -10.36 -6.36
N VAL A 77 -10.40 -11.33 -6.95
CA VAL A 77 -9.43 -11.12 -8.06
C VAL A 77 -10.07 -10.64 -9.36
N ASP A 78 -11.35 -10.91 -9.58
CA ASP A 78 -12.09 -10.52 -10.78
C ASP A 78 -12.71 -9.11 -10.70
N CYS A 79 -12.37 -8.33 -9.67
CA CYS A 79 -12.92 -6.99 -9.50
C CYS A 79 -12.30 -5.97 -10.46
N ASP A 80 -13.09 -4.97 -10.84
CA ASP A 80 -12.60 -3.84 -11.64
C ASP A 80 -11.71 -2.92 -10.80
N ILE A 81 -10.46 -2.74 -11.24
CA ILE A 81 -9.50 -1.80 -10.66
C ILE A 81 -9.15 -0.69 -11.66
N ASP A 82 -9.01 0.54 -11.17
CA ASP A 82 -8.67 1.72 -11.99
C ASP A 82 -7.56 2.53 -11.30
N VAL A 83 -6.32 2.24 -11.71
CA VAL A 83 -5.12 2.91 -11.17
C VAL A 83 -5.12 4.42 -11.43
N PRO A 84 -5.35 4.93 -12.66
CA PRO A 84 -5.44 6.38 -12.90
C PRO A 84 -6.47 7.09 -12.02
N LYS A 85 -7.68 6.52 -11.89
CA LYS A 85 -8.76 7.10 -11.09
C LYS A 85 -8.43 7.07 -9.60
N THR A 86 -7.81 5.99 -9.12
CA THR A 86 -7.36 5.89 -7.73
C THR A 86 -6.27 6.92 -7.41
N ILE A 87 -5.30 7.10 -8.30
CA ILE A 87 -4.28 8.15 -8.16
C ILE A 87 -4.93 9.54 -8.16
N GLN A 88 -5.87 9.79 -9.06
CA GLN A 88 -6.56 11.07 -9.13
C GLN A 88 -7.38 11.35 -7.87
N MET A 89 -8.02 10.33 -7.31
CA MET A 89 -8.72 10.39 -6.03
C MET A 89 -7.77 10.81 -4.90
N VAL A 90 -6.62 10.15 -4.77
CA VAL A 90 -5.62 10.48 -3.73
C VAL A 90 -5.01 11.86 -3.95
N ARG A 91 -4.79 12.27 -5.21
CA ARG A 91 -4.31 13.62 -5.57
C ARG A 91 -5.29 14.73 -5.20
N SER A 92 -6.60 14.44 -5.18
CA SER A 92 -7.62 15.41 -4.74
C SER A 92 -7.54 15.73 -3.25
N GLN A 93 -6.94 14.83 -2.45
CA GLN A 93 -6.79 14.99 -1.00
C GLN A 93 -5.40 15.54 -0.61
N ARG A 94 -4.37 15.22 -1.41
CA ARG A 94 -3.02 15.80 -1.30
C ARG A 94 -2.40 15.95 -2.67
N SER A 95 -2.06 17.18 -3.05
CA SER A 95 -1.48 17.45 -4.37
C SER A 95 -0.14 16.72 -4.57
N GLY A 96 0.09 16.23 -5.79
CA GLY A 96 1.36 15.63 -6.20
C GLY A 96 1.60 14.17 -5.80
N MET A 97 0.59 13.49 -5.24
CA MET A 97 0.69 12.07 -4.88
C MET A 97 1.03 11.21 -6.09
N VAL A 98 2.00 10.30 -5.92
CA VAL A 98 2.66 9.56 -7.02
C VAL A 98 3.34 10.53 -8.00
N GLN A 99 4.65 10.72 -7.83
CA GLN A 99 5.37 11.85 -8.44
C GLN A 99 6.03 11.49 -9.78
N THR A 100 6.46 10.25 -9.96
CA THR A 100 7.24 9.83 -11.15
C THR A 100 6.53 8.75 -11.95
N GLU A 101 6.87 8.66 -13.23
CA GLU A 101 6.39 7.57 -14.10
C GLU A 101 6.83 6.19 -13.58
N ALA A 102 8.05 6.08 -13.04
CA ALA A 102 8.54 4.84 -12.44
C ALA A 102 7.65 4.38 -11.27
N GLN A 103 7.20 5.32 -10.42
CA GLN A 103 6.25 5.03 -9.35
C GLN A 103 4.88 4.61 -9.87
N TYR A 104 4.39 5.26 -10.93
CA TYR A 104 3.15 4.88 -11.60
C TYR A 104 3.21 3.45 -12.12
N ARG A 105 4.28 3.08 -12.84
CA ARG A 105 4.51 1.71 -13.35
C ARG A 105 4.67 0.70 -12.21
N PHE A 106 5.34 1.09 -11.12
CA PHE A 106 5.53 0.22 -9.96
C PHE A 106 4.22 -0.16 -9.28
N ILE A 107 3.20 0.72 -9.27
CA ILE A 107 1.86 0.39 -8.76
C ILE A 107 1.27 -0.77 -9.56
N TYR A 108 1.32 -0.72 -10.89
CA TYR A 108 0.84 -1.83 -11.73
C TYR A 108 1.61 -3.12 -11.45
N MET A 109 2.94 -3.05 -11.37
CA MET A 109 3.77 -4.22 -11.07
C MET A 109 3.41 -4.86 -9.72
N ALA A 110 3.21 -4.04 -8.68
CA ALA A 110 2.87 -4.52 -7.35
C ALA A 110 1.48 -5.16 -7.32
N VAL A 111 0.48 -4.51 -7.91
CA VAL A 111 -0.90 -5.03 -7.95
C VAL A 111 -0.97 -6.32 -8.78
N GLN A 112 -0.28 -6.38 -9.93
CA GLN A 112 -0.19 -7.60 -10.72
C GLN A 112 0.43 -8.74 -9.93
N HIS A 113 1.58 -8.50 -9.28
CA HIS A 113 2.25 -9.52 -8.48
C HIS A 113 1.38 -10.02 -7.31
N TYR A 114 0.62 -9.12 -6.70
CA TYR A 114 -0.34 -9.48 -5.65
C TYR A 114 -1.45 -10.40 -6.18
N ILE A 115 -2.09 -10.04 -7.31
CA ILE A 115 -3.14 -10.85 -7.95
C ILE A 115 -2.61 -12.23 -8.34
N GLU A 116 -1.45 -12.31 -9.00
CA GLU A 116 -0.82 -13.58 -9.40
C GLU A 116 -0.49 -14.48 -8.18
N THR A 117 -0.13 -13.87 -7.06
CA THR A 117 0.14 -14.61 -5.82
C THR A 117 -1.14 -15.11 -5.17
N LEU A 118 -2.21 -14.31 -5.19
CA LEU A 118 -3.52 -14.70 -4.66
C LEU A 118 -4.18 -15.79 -5.50
N GLN A 119 -4.12 -15.69 -6.84
CA GLN A 119 -4.66 -16.70 -7.75
C GLN A 119 -3.99 -18.06 -7.54
N ARG A 120 -2.65 -18.10 -7.46
CA ARG A 120 -1.92 -19.35 -7.18
C ARG A 120 -2.33 -20.00 -5.86
N ARG A 121 -2.53 -19.21 -4.80
CA ARG A 121 -3.02 -19.73 -3.51
C ARG A 121 -4.42 -20.33 -3.62
N ILE A 122 -5.32 -19.65 -4.35
CA ILE A 122 -6.68 -20.15 -4.59
C ILE A 122 -6.67 -21.47 -5.37
N GLU A 123 -5.79 -21.60 -6.37
CA GLU A 123 -5.65 -22.84 -7.15
C GLU A 123 -5.07 -24.01 -6.33
N GLU A 124 -4.15 -23.73 -5.41
CA GLU A 124 -3.56 -24.74 -4.51
C GLU A 124 -4.54 -25.24 -3.43
N GLU A 125 -5.56 -24.44 -3.09
CA GLU A 125 -6.60 -24.78 -2.10
C GLU A 125 -7.81 -25.53 -2.71
N GLN A 126 -7.89 -25.65 -4.04
CA GLN A 126 -8.94 -26.38 -4.78
C GLN A 126 -8.58 -27.84 -5.04
#